data_AF-A0AAD6VKU6-F1
#
_entry.id   AF-A0AAD6VKU6-F1
#
_cell.length_a   1.000
_cell.length_b   1.000
_cell.length_c   1.000
_cell.angle_alpha   90.00
_cell.angle_beta   90.00
_cell.angle_gamma   90.00
#
_symmetry.space_group_name_H-M   'P 1'
#
loop_
_entity.id
_entity.type
_entity.pdbx_description
1 polymer ?
#
loop_
_entity_poly.entity_id
_entity_poly.type
_entity_poly.pdbx_seq_one_letter_code
_entity_poly.pdbx_strand_id
1 'polypeptide(L)'
;MSPKSPKHYLAGSGPGAEEVRPERKVYFVLRILLRFDGIEQISDKADYHKTATACLYVCGHCIPPFSRVRVHRYHMTQSSPLLVAREGASPPYQVPIIVHAFSCVLAFALFLPGGAILARYMRTFRPWWYTGHWVAQFAFAGPLIVIGVSMGFLADHQLGKTPMDNHKARLARNCSSSCSTSSNASSEPWPTSSNPRTESGARYKNYIHGILGVLLLVLGMYQIHTGYDQEWPMYMGYGRLPNYVDILWIIWCIVVIVTYGAGMWLLRKQFRQEAARNLLATNIVLGALEAQPQPDANSITNSTNTNTTIAKR
;
A
#
# COMPACT_ATOMS: atom_id res chain seq x y z
N MET A 1 48.98 -40.96 60.45
CA MET A 1 47.63 -40.96 59.86
C MET A 1 47.54 -39.76 58.93
N SER A 2 47.46 -40.01 57.62
CA SER A 2 47.54 -39.00 56.56
C SER A 2 46.13 -38.66 56.05
N PRO A 3 45.76 -37.37 55.86
CA PRO A 3 44.44 -37.00 55.39
C PRO A 3 44.30 -37.23 53.87
N LYS A 4 43.24 -37.95 53.49
CA LYS A 4 42.90 -38.24 52.09
C LYS A 4 42.37 -36.97 51.40
N SER A 5 42.96 -36.67 50.24
CA SER A 5 42.55 -35.64 49.30
C SER A 5 41.14 -35.87 48.72
N PRO A 6 40.34 -34.82 48.50
CA PRO A 6 39.03 -34.91 47.86
C PRO A 6 39.13 -35.15 46.35
N LYS A 7 38.34 -36.11 45.87
CA LYS A 7 38.20 -36.44 44.44
C LYS A 7 37.44 -35.34 43.70
N HIS A 8 38.07 -34.75 42.70
CA HIS A 8 37.41 -33.91 41.70
C HIS A 8 36.47 -34.76 40.84
N TYR A 9 35.18 -34.44 40.85
CA TYR A 9 34.21 -34.94 39.88
C TYR A 9 34.30 -34.08 38.61
N LEU A 10 34.74 -34.69 37.51
CA LEU A 10 34.65 -34.12 36.17
C LEU A 10 33.20 -34.24 35.68
N ALA A 11 32.57 -33.11 35.42
CA ALA A 11 31.27 -33.03 34.77
C ALA A 11 31.43 -33.42 33.28
N GLY A 12 30.79 -34.52 32.89
CA GLY A 12 30.72 -34.98 31.51
C GLY A 12 29.83 -34.06 30.68
N SER A 13 30.39 -33.52 29.60
CA SER A 13 29.67 -32.87 28.51
C SER A 13 28.94 -33.93 27.68
N GLY A 14 27.61 -34.03 27.84
CA GLY A 14 26.74 -34.85 27.00
C GLY A 14 26.51 -34.24 25.61
N PRO A 15 26.21 -35.05 24.60
CA PRO A 15 25.98 -34.61 23.23
C PRO A 15 24.72 -33.72 23.15
N GLY A 16 24.86 -32.60 22.44
CA GLY A 16 23.92 -31.50 22.37
C GLY A 16 22.50 -31.93 21.98
N ALA A 17 21.56 -31.62 22.86
CA ALA A 17 20.17 -31.46 22.47
C ALA A 17 20.10 -30.29 21.50
N GLU A 18 19.99 -30.60 20.22
CA GLU A 18 19.66 -29.65 19.17
C GLU A 18 18.30 -29.02 19.53
N GLU A 19 18.36 -27.80 20.05
CA GLU A 19 17.18 -26.97 20.33
C GLU A 19 16.46 -26.76 18.99
N VAL A 20 15.40 -27.54 18.76
CA VAL A 20 14.55 -27.43 17.59
C VAL A 20 13.80 -26.11 17.69
N ARG A 21 14.44 -25.05 17.18
CA ARG A 21 13.85 -23.71 17.07
C ARG A 21 12.55 -23.80 16.26
N PRO A 22 11.40 -23.35 16.81
CA PRO A 22 10.08 -23.41 16.14
C PRO A 22 9.98 -22.50 14.90
N GLU A 23 11.05 -21.79 14.56
CA GLU A 23 11.13 -20.77 13.53
C GLU A 23 10.93 -21.31 12.10
N ARG A 24 11.20 -22.60 11.82
CA ARG A 24 11.23 -23.11 10.43
C ARG A 24 9.86 -23.24 9.73
N LYS A 25 8.73 -23.21 10.45
CA LYS A 25 7.41 -23.42 9.81
C LYS A 25 6.79 -22.13 9.25
N VAL A 26 7.07 -20.97 9.84
CA VAL A 26 6.55 -19.68 9.36
C VAL A 26 7.28 -19.21 8.10
N TYR A 27 8.57 -19.56 7.96
CA TYR A 27 9.35 -19.23 6.76
C TYR A 27 8.89 -19.96 5.49
N PHE A 28 8.16 -21.07 5.58
CA PHE A 28 7.80 -21.85 4.38
C PHE A 28 6.81 -21.10 3.47
N VAL A 29 5.81 -20.43 4.05
CA VAL A 29 4.82 -19.63 3.29
C VAL A 29 5.47 -18.34 2.75
N LEU A 30 6.38 -17.73 3.51
CA LEU A 30 7.10 -16.53 3.09
C LEU A 30 8.14 -16.83 1.98
N ARG A 31 8.79 -18.01 2.02
CA ARG A 31 9.81 -18.43 1.05
C ARG A 31 9.24 -18.76 -0.33
N ILE A 32 7.96 -19.14 -0.41
CA ILE A 32 7.25 -19.31 -1.69
C ILE A 32 6.98 -17.96 -2.36
N LEU A 33 6.80 -16.89 -1.58
CA LEU A 33 6.51 -15.54 -2.09
C LEU A 33 7.77 -14.72 -2.41
N LEU A 34 8.92 -15.05 -1.82
CA LEU A 34 10.16 -14.26 -1.91
C LEU A 34 11.20 -14.79 -2.93
N ARG A 35 10.85 -15.76 -3.79
CA ARG A 35 11.75 -16.28 -4.83
C ARG A 35 11.81 -15.38 -6.07
N PHE A 36 12.04 -14.09 -5.85
CA PHE A 36 12.29 -13.04 -6.86
C PHE A 36 13.64 -12.37 -6.55
N ASP A 37 14.73 -13.12 -6.69
CA ASP A 37 16.09 -12.57 -6.59
C ASP A 37 16.78 -12.68 -7.95
N GLY A 38 17.04 -11.51 -8.53
CA GLY A 38 17.75 -11.33 -9.78
C GLY A 38 17.26 -10.06 -10.45
N ILE A 39 17.92 -8.93 -10.20
CA ILE A 39 18.01 -7.75 -11.09
C ILE A 39 19.05 -6.79 -10.48
N GLU A 40 20.02 -6.43 -11.31
CA GLU A 40 21.19 -5.59 -11.03
C GLU A 40 20.86 -4.09 -10.82
N GLN A 41 21.84 -3.39 -10.24
CA GLN A 41 21.78 -2.07 -9.62
C GLN A 41 21.35 -0.90 -10.55
N ILE A 42 20.59 0.04 -9.99
CA ILE A 42 20.33 1.39 -10.56
C ILE A 42 21.17 2.39 -9.77
N SER A 43 22.09 3.09 -10.43
CA SER A 43 23.20 3.82 -9.80
C SER A 43 23.13 5.36 -9.89
N ASP A 44 22.16 5.98 -10.57
CA ASP A 44 22.30 7.40 -10.96
C ASP A 44 21.41 8.39 -10.18
N LYS A 45 21.99 9.55 -9.82
CA LYS A 45 21.33 10.64 -9.07
C LYS A 45 20.15 11.26 -9.83
N ALA A 46 20.12 11.15 -11.16
CA ALA A 46 19.02 11.66 -11.99
C ALA A 46 17.71 10.89 -11.76
N ASP A 47 17.77 9.63 -11.32
CA ASP A 47 16.58 8.82 -11.07
C ASP A 47 15.95 9.11 -9.71
N TYR A 48 16.70 9.72 -8.79
CA TYR A 48 16.23 10.15 -7.48
C TYR A 48 15.15 11.24 -7.56
N HIS A 49 15.41 12.31 -8.31
CA HIS A 49 14.42 13.36 -8.54
C HIS A 49 13.22 12.85 -9.32
N LYS A 50 13.41 11.93 -10.28
CA LYS A 50 12.31 11.33 -11.03
C LYS A 50 11.43 10.44 -10.15
N THR A 51 12.00 9.69 -9.22
CA THR A 51 11.24 8.79 -8.33
C THR A 51 10.48 9.56 -7.25
N ALA A 52 11.10 10.56 -6.63
CA ALA A 52 10.43 11.44 -5.66
C ALA A 52 9.37 12.31 -6.36
N THR A 53 9.67 12.84 -7.55
CA THR A 53 8.69 13.58 -8.35
C THR A 53 7.59 12.66 -8.85
N ALA A 54 7.84 11.41 -9.22
CA ALA A 54 6.80 10.46 -9.62
C ALA A 54 5.86 10.11 -8.45
N CYS A 55 6.38 9.91 -7.24
CA CYS A 55 5.54 9.70 -6.05
C CYS A 55 4.67 10.92 -5.74
N LEU A 56 5.20 12.15 -5.90
CA LEU A 56 4.47 13.40 -5.66
C LEU A 56 3.50 13.78 -6.80
N TYR A 57 3.90 13.57 -8.05
CA TYR A 57 3.15 13.92 -9.26
C TYR A 57 1.90 13.04 -9.41
N VAL A 58 1.99 11.76 -9.00
CA VAL A 58 0.83 10.86 -9.03
C VAL A 58 -0.13 11.11 -7.87
N CYS A 59 0.36 11.51 -6.69
CA CYS A 59 -0.52 12.02 -5.62
C CYS A 59 -1.22 13.33 -6.03
N GLY A 60 -0.54 14.19 -6.79
CA GLY A 60 -1.06 15.48 -7.26
C GLY A 60 -2.17 15.40 -8.31
N HIS A 61 -2.37 14.27 -9.01
CA HIS A 61 -3.48 14.09 -9.95
C HIS A 61 -4.78 13.58 -9.30
N CYS A 62 -4.74 13.18 -8.02
CA CYS A 62 -5.94 12.74 -7.27
C CYS A 62 -6.41 13.76 -6.22
N ILE A 63 -5.68 14.87 -6.04
CA ILE A 63 -6.02 15.97 -5.12
C ILE A 63 -6.39 17.17 -6.00
N PRO A 64 -7.57 17.80 -5.83
CA PRO A 64 -7.92 19.00 -6.58
C PRO A 64 -6.83 20.07 -6.39
N PRO A 65 -6.55 20.91 -7.40
CA PRO A 65 -5.35 21.74 -7.45
C PRO A 65 -5.31 22.72 -6.28
N PHE A 66 -4.58 22.37 -5.22
CA PHE A 66 -4.14 23.33 -4.22
C PHE A 66 -2.99 24.14 -4.82
N SER A 67 -3.14 25.44 -4.74
CA SER A 67 -2.35 26.51 -5.34
C SER A 67 -0.85 26.34 -5.14
N ARG A 68 -0.07 26.72 -6.17
CA ARG A 68 1.40 26.82 -6.22
C ARG A 68 2.05 27.07 -4.85
N VAL A 69 2.58 26.01 -4.24
CA VAL A 69 3.51 26.13 -3.10
C VAL A 69 4.84 26.63 -3.66
N ARG A 70 5.15 27.90 -3.41
CA ARG A 70 6.43 28.51 -3.76
C ARG A 70 7.48 27.96 -2.79
N VAL A 71 8.31 27.02 -3.24
CA VAL A 71 9.44 26.51 -2.45
C VAL A 71 10.47 27.64 -2.34
N HIS A 72 10.48 28.32 -1.18
CA HIS A 72 11.54 29.28 -0.89
C HIS A 72 12.86 28.52 -0.74
N ARG A 73 13.81 28.81 -1.64
CA ARG A 73 15.19 28.35 -1.55
C ARG A 73 15.83 29.06 -0.35
N TYR A 74 15.83 28.40 0.80
CA TYR A 74 16.58 28.88 1.96
C TYR A 74 18.07 28.68 1.67
N HIS A 75 18.78 29.77 1.42
CA HIS A 75 20.24 29.79 1.58
C HIS A 75 20.50 29.67 3.09
N MET A 76 20.80 28.47 3.56
CA MET A 76 21.43 28.32 4.87
C MET A 76 22.84 28.87 4.74
N THR A 77 23.00 30.14 5.13
CA THR A 77 24.30 30.71 5.43
C THR A 77 24.93 29.85 6.53
N GLN A 78 26.00 29.18 6.16
CA GLN A 78 26.86 28.36 6.99
C GLN A 78 27.61 29.28 7.98
N SER A 79 26.92 29.84 8.97
CA SER A 79 27.56 30.54 10.08
C SER A 79 28.08 29.52 11.10
N SER A 80 29.29 29.81 11.57
CA SER A 80 30.23 28.91 12.22
C SER A 80 29.68 28.07 13.39
N PRO A 81 30.24 26.86 13.60
CA PRO A 81 29.83 25.93 14.65
C PRO A 81 30.43 26.34 15.99
N LEU A 82 29.71 27.15 16.77
CA LEU A 82 30.02 27.39 18.18
C LEU A 82 29.14 26.49 19.06
N LEU A 83 29.47 25.19 18.99
CA LEU A 83 29.72 24.29 20.13
C LEU A 83 29.08 24.66 21.49
N VAL A 84 27.75 24.66 21.55
CA VAL A 84 27.07 24.08 22.71
C VAL A 84 26.62 22.70 22.29
N ALA A 85 27.56 21.75 22.32
CA ALA A 85 27.23 20.34 22.33
C ALA A 85 26.42 20.12 23.62
N ARG A 86 25.10 20.23 23.53
CA ARG A 86 24.21 19.83 24.61
C ARG A 86 24.45 18.33 24.79
N GLU A 87 25.21 17.96 25.82
CA GLU A 87 25.40 16.57 26.22
C GLU A 87 24.00 15.93 26.31
N GLY A 88 23.73 14.98 25.40
CA GLY A 88 22.42 14.33 25.26
C GLY A 88 21.61 14.69 24.01
N ALA A 89 22.07 15.56 23.11
CA ALA A 89 21.40 15.74 21.81
C ALA A 89 21.61 14.51 20.91
N SER A 90 20.53 13.89 20.45
CA SER A 90 20.57 12.81 19.48
C SER A 90 21.24 13.26 18.17
N PRO A 91 22.03 12.41 17.50
CA PRO A 91 22.51 12.68 16.15
C PRO A 91 21.39 13.15 15.20
N PRO A 92 21.68 14.09 14.28
CA PRO A 92 20.67 14.76 13.48
C PRO A 92 19.81 13.81 12.62
N TYR A 93 20.35 12.64 12.25
CA TYR A 93 19.67 11.61 11.44
C TYR A 93 18.70 10.73 12.23
N GLN A 94 18.79 10.66 13.56
CA GLN A 94 17.95 9.74 14.34
C GLN A 94 16.48 10.16 14.34
N VAL A 95 16.20 11.46 14.45
CA VAL A 95 14.83 11.96 14.48
C VAL A 95 14.09 11.63 13.16
N PRO A 96 14.65 11.91 11.97
CA PRO A 96 14.02 11.48 10.72
C PRO A 96 13.81 9.96 10.61
N ILE A 97 14.73 9.12 11.10
CA ILE A 97 14.55 7.65 11.11
C ILE A 97 13.36 7.24 11.97
N ILE A 98 13.21 7.84 13.16
CA ILE A 98 12.07 7.56 14.05
C ILE A 98 10.77 7.97 13.36
N VAL A 99 10.71 9.15 12.76
CA VAL A 99 9.52 9.62 12.03
C VAL A 99 9.22 8.73 10.83
N HIS A 100 10.25 8.28 10.09
CA HIS A 100 10.13 7.32 9.00
C HIS A 100 9.48 6.02 9.48
N ALA A 101 10.09 5.38 10.48
CA ALA A 101 9.62 4.09 10.99
C ALA A 101 8.18 4.19 11.50
N PHE A 102 7.87 5.20 12.31
CA PHE A 102 6.52 5.37 12.87
C PHE A 102 5.47 5.63 11.79
N SER A 103 5.75 6.55 10.85
CA SER A 103 4.80 6.89 9.78
C SER A 103 4.58 5.72 8.83
N CYS A 104 5.63 4.97 8.48
CA CYS A 104 5.54 3.79 7.65
C CYS A 104 4.76 2.65 8.33
N VAL A 105 4.96 2.43 9.64
CA VAL A 105 4.17 1.43 10.39
C VAL A 105 2.69 1.82 10.41
N LEU A 106 2.36 3.07 10.72
CA LEU A 106 0.95 3.52 10.70
C LEU A 106 0.33 3.36 9.31
N ALA A 107 1.04 3.76 8.25
CA ALA A 107 0.52 3.62 6.90
C ALA A 107 0.37 2.15 6.50
N PHE A 108 1.48 1.42 6.43
CA PHE A 108 1.54 0.09 5.82
C PHE A 108 1.03 -1.04 6.73
N ALA A 109 1.14 -0.91 8.05
CA ALA A 109 0.63 -1.93 8.97
C ALA A 109 -0.80 -1.67 9.41
N LEU A 110 -1.23 -0.41 9.57
CA LEU A 110 -2.54 -0.09 10.12
C LEU A 110 -3.54 0.37 9.05
N PHE A 111 -3.27 1.49 8.36
CA PHE A 111 -4.26 2.10 7.47
C PHE A 111 -4.46 1.34 6.16
N LEU A 112 -3.40 0.87 5.48
CA LEU A 112 -3.57 0.10 4.24
C LEU A 112 -4.31 -1.24 4.51
N PRO A 113 -3.92 -2.07 5.49
CA PRO A 113 -4.62 -3.32 5.78
C PRO A 113 -6.01 -3.06 6.35
N GLY A 114 -6.15 -2.10 7.25
CA GLY A 114 -7.43 -1.70 7.83
C GLY A 114 -8.43 -1.23 6.77
N GLY A 115 -7.99 -0.39 5.82
CA GLY A 115 -8.81 0.05 4.69
C GLY A 115 -9.22 -1.11 3.77
N ALA A 116 -8.32 -2.06 3.51
CA ALA A 116 -8.61 -3.24 2.69
C ALA A 116 -9.64 -4.18 3.37
N ILE A 117 -9.46 -4.44 4.67
CA ILE A 117 -10.39 -5.22 5.48
C ILE A 117 -11.76 -4.51 5.55
N LEU A 118 -11.78 -3.21 5.84
CA LEU A 118 -12.99 -2.40 5.88
C LEU A 118 -13.80 -2.53 4.59
N ALA A 119 -13.16 -2.36 3.43
CA ALA A 119 -13.81 -2.52 2.13
C ALA A 119 -14.42 -3.91 1.97
N ARG A 120 -13.67 -4.95 2.36
CA ARG A 120 -14.09 -6.35 2.18
C ARG A 120 -15.35 -6.68 2.98
N TYR A 121 -15.42 -6.27 4.24
CA TYR A 121 -16.59 -6.51 5.08
C TYR A 121 -17.74 -5.55 4.74
N MET A 122 -17.47 -4.24 4.67
CA MET A 122 -18.54 -3.24 4.55
C MET A 122 -19.22 -3.29 3.18
N ARG A 123 -18.54 -3.70 2.11
CA ARG A 123 -19.18 -3.86 0.78
C ARG A 123 -20.43 -4.75 0.82
N THR A 124 -20.48 -5.71 1.74
CA THR A 124 -21.62 -6.62 1.90
C THR A 124 -22.78 -6.00 2.69
N PHE A 125 -22.51 -5.04 3.57
CA PHE A 125 -23.46 -4.60 4.61
C PHE A 125 -23.87 -3.13 4.51
N ARG A 126 -23.01 -2.25 3.96
CA ARG A 126 -23.24 -0.80 4.01
C ARG A 126 -22.74 -0.09 2.74
N PRO A 127 -23.45 0.93 2.23
CA PRO A 127 -23.10 1.60 0.95
C PRO A 127 -21.86 2.48 1.03
N TRP A 128 -21.55 3.06 2.19
CA TRP A 128 -20.36 3.89 2.46
C TRP A 128 -19.01 3.15 2.51
N TRP A 129 -18.97 1.87 2.13
CA TRP A 129 -17.74 1.06 2.15
C TRP A 129 -16.63 1.68 1.29
N TYR A 130 -17.00 2.27 0.15
CA TYR A 130 -16.07 2.89 -0.77
C TYR A 130 -15.45 4.15 -0.16
N THR A 131 -16.28 5.04 0.40
CA THR A 131 -15.81 6.25 1.09
C THR A 131 -14.89 5.90 2.26
N GLY A 132 -15.28 4.93 3.09
CA GLY A 132 -14.45 4.49 4.21
C GLY A 132 -13.10 3.92 3.76
N HIS A 133 -13.11 3.07 2.73
CA HIS A 133 -11.88 2.54 2.12
C HIS A 133 -10.99 3.66 1.56
N TRP A 134 -11.57 4.56 0.77
CA TRP A 134 -10.86 5.67 0.18
C TRP A 134 -10.24 6.60 1.23
N VAL A 135 -10.99 6.94 2.29
CA VAL A 135 -10.49 7.78 3.38
C VAL A 135 -9.31 7.11 4.08
N ALA A 136 -9.43 5.82 4.43
CA ALA A 136 -8.33 5.10 5.07
C ALA A 136 -7.06 5.06 4.21
N GLN A 137 -7.19 4.76 2.91
CA GLN A 137 -6.07 4.56 2.00
C GLN A 137 -5.44 5.89 1.54
N PHE A 138 -6.26 6.85 1.09
CA PHE A 138 -5.78 8.08 0.47
C PHE A 138 -5.70 9.25 1.43
N ALA A 139 -6.67 9.44 2.32
CA ALA A 139 -6.64 10.58 3.23
C ALA A 139 -5.67 10.36 4.40
N PHE A 140 -5.51 9.12 4.86
CA PHE A 140 -4.60 8.79 5.96
C PHE A 140 -3.30 8.12 5.51
N ALA A 141 -3.38 6.96 4.86
CA ALA A 141 -2.15 6.22 4.51
C ALA A 141 -1.28 7.00 3.52
N GLY A 142 -1.88 7.60 2.47
CA GLY A 142 -1.16 8.38 1.46
C GLY A 142 -0.20 9.44 2.07
N PRO A 143 -0.70 10.43 2.84
CA PRO A 143 0.15 11.42 3.49
C PRO A 143 1.21 10.82 4.41
N LEU A 144 0.87 9.78 5.19
CA LEU A 144 1.82 9.11 6.08
C LEU A 144 2.96 8.41 5.32
N ILE A 145 2.66 7.82 4.15
CA ILE A 145 3.67 7.24 3.26
C ILE A 145 4.60 8.35 2.75
N VAL A 146 4.05 9.47 2.29
CA VAL A 146 4.85 10.59 1.78
C VAL A 146 5.77 11.13 2.88
N ILE A 147 5.25 11.35 4.09
CA ILE A 147 6.05 11.79 5.25
C ILE A 147 7.13 10.76 5.57
N GLY A 148 6.76 9.48 5.70
CA GLY A 148 7.67 8.41 6.06
C GLY A 148 8.82 8.27 5.05
N VAL A 149 8.50 8.15 3.77
CA VAL A 149 9.49 8.04 2.69
C VAL A 149 10.41 9.26 2.62
N SER A 150 9.84 10.48 2.72
CA SER A 150 10.63 11.71 2.69
C SER A 150 11.62 11.79 3.85
N MET A 151 11.22 11.36 5.05
CA MET A 151 12.09 11.34 6.23
C MET A 151 13.18 10.28 6.14
N GLY A 152 12.90 9.13 5.51
CA GLY A 152 13.92 8.11 5.21
C GLY A 152 15.02 8.68 4.31
N PHE A 153 14.64 9.38 3.24
CA PHE A 153 15.60 10.04 2.36
C PHE A 153 16.39 11.16 3.06
N LEU A 154 15.75 11.93 3.94
CA LEU A 154 16.43 12.95 4.73
C LEU A 154 17.48 12.32 5.67
N ALA A 155 17.14 11.21 6.34
CA ALA A 155 18.08 10.47 7.18
C ALA A 155 19.30 10.01 6.39
N ASP A 156 19.10 9.45 5.21
CA ASP A 156 20.20 9.00 4.33
C ASP A 156 21.12 10.13 3.92
N HIS A 157 20.54 11.25 3.51
CA HIS A 157 21.29 12.45 3.16
C HIS A 157 22.15 12.93 4.33
N GLN A 158 21.61 12.91 5.56
CA GLN A 158 22.35 13.29 6.76
C GLN A 158 23.42 12.29 7.18
N LEU A 159 23.26 11.01 6.83
CA LEU A 159 24.25 9.95 7.03
C LEU A 159 25.38 9.98 5.98
N GLY A 160 25.28 10.81 4.94
CA GLY A 160 26.23 10.82 3.83
C GLY A 160 26.24 9.52 3.02
N LYS A 161 25.21 8.67 3.18
CA LYS A 161 25.08 7.40 2.46
C LYS A 161 24.58 7.66 1.04
N THR A 162 24.97 6.77 0.12
CA THR A 162 24.42 6.81 -1.23
C THR A 162 22.93 6.46 -1.20
N PRO A 163 22.10 7.03 -2.10
CA PRO A 163 20.65 7.04 -1.94
C PRO A 163 19.92 5.69 -2.07
N MET A 164 20.61 4.56 -2.34
CA MET A 164 19.93 3.33 -2.75
C MET A 164 20.63 2.06 -2.22
N ASP A 165 20.11 1.50 -1.13
CA ASP A 165 20.36 0.11 -0.72
C ASP A 165 19.21 -0.80 -1.19
N ASN A 166 19.33 -2.11 -0.98
CA ASN A 166 18.33 -3.10 -1.42
C ASN A 166 16.95 -2.88 -0.77
N HIS A 167 16.91 -2.34 0.44
CA HIS A 167 15.65 -2.01 1.12
C HIS A 167 14.96 -0.83 0.41
N LYS A 168 15.71 0.20 0.05
CA LYS A 168 15.22 1.40 -0.66
C LYS A 168 14.83 1.10 -2.11
N ALA A 169 15.62 0.30 -2.83
CA ALA A 169 15.36 -0.08 -4.22
C ALA A 169 14.07 -0.91 -4.39
N ARG A 170 13.69 -1.68 -3.36
CA ARG A 170 12.42 -2.42 -3.33
C ARG A 170 11.24 -1.51 -3.03
N LEU A 171 11.39 -0.57 -2.08
CA LEU A 171 10.33 0.40 -1.75
C LEU A 171 10.00 1.32 -2.93
N ALA A 172 11.01 1.84 -3.63
CA ALA A 172 10.82 2.70 -4.81
C ALA A 172 10.03 2.00 -5.94
N ARG A 173 10.30 0.71 -6.18
CA ARG A 173 9.53 -0.12 -7.14
C ARG A 173 8.08 -0.33 -6.70
N ASN A 174 7.87 -0.60 -5.42
CA ASN A 174 6.54 -0.86 -4.87
C ASN A 174 5.67 0.40 -4.86
N CYS A 175 6.23 1.56 -4.49
CA CYS A 175 5.51 2.84 -4.54
C CYS A 175 5.12 3.22 -5.98
N SER A 176 6.01 3.04 -6.95
CA SER A 176 5.75 3.39 -8.36
C SER A 176 4.65 2.52 -9.00
N SER A 177 4.65 1.21 -8.69
CA SER A 177 3.61 0.27 -9.17
C SER A 177 2.24 0.51 -8.52
N SER A 178 2.22 0.88 -7.24
CA SER A 178 1.00 1.24 -6.51
C SER A 178 0.32 2.46 -7.13
N CYS A 179 1.09 3.54 -7.32
CA CYS A 179 0.60 4.81 -7.83
C CYS A 179 -0.03 4.71 -9.22
N SER A 180 0.56 3.90 -10.10
CA SER A 180 0.07 3.70 -11.48
C SER A 180 -1.26 2.96 -11.55
N THR A 181 -1.60 2.17 -10.52
CA THR A 181 -2.83 1.37 -10.51
C THR A 181 -3.99 2.14 -9.88
N SER A 182 -3.71 3.03 -8.93
CA SER A 182 -4.72 3.90 -8.31
C SER A 182 -5.29 4.94 -9.27
N SER A 183 -4.45 5.56 -10.11
CA SER A 183 -4.88 6.60 -11.06
C SER A 183 -5.79 6.07 -12.19
N ASN A 184 -5.69 4.78 -12.51
CA ASN A 184 -6.57 4.11 -13.47
C ASN A 184 -7.91 3.64 -12.86
N ALA A 185 -8.01 3.56 -11.53
CA ALA A 185 -9.22 3.15 -10.83
C ALA A 185 -10.11 4.34 -10.43
N SER A 186 -9.53 5.54 -10.22
CA SER A 186 -10.27 6.77 -9.89
C SER A 186 -10.80 7.53 -11.10
N SER A 187 -10.28 7.24 -12.30
CA SER A 187 -10.64 7.92 -13.55
C SER A 187 -11.82 7.27 -14.28
N GLU A 188 -12.35 6.14 -13.79
CA GLU A 188 -13.64 5.65 -14.26
C GLU A 188 -14.76 6.48 -13.61
N PRO A 189 -15.57 7.19 -14.42
CA PRO A 189 -16.79 7.81 -13.93
C PRO A 189 -17.61 6.75 -13.23
N TRP A 190 -18.30 7.14 -12.16
CA TRP A 190 -19.46 6.41 -11.64
C TRP A 190 -20.27 5.83 -12.82
N PRO A 191 -20.83 4.61 -12.71
CA PRO A 191 -21.56 3.98 -13.80
C PRO A 191 -22.89 4.70 -14.05
N THR A 192 -22.82 5.88 -14.64
CA THR A 192 -23.94 6.58 -15.29
C THR A 192 -23.94 6.28 -16.79
N SER A 193 -22.89 5.66 -17.32
CA SER A 193 -22.78 5.23 -18.72
C SER A 193 -23.46 3.88 -18.91
N SER A 194 -24.66 3.89 -19.47
CA SER A 194 -25.45 2.73 -19.90
C SER A 194 -24.85 1.94 -21.07
N ASN A 195 -23.52 2.03 -21.29
CA ASN A 195 -22.88 1.39 -22.42
C ASN A 195 -22.40 -0.04 -22.03
N PRO A 196 -23.05 -1.11 -22.51
CA PRO A 196 -22.71 -2.48 -22.15
C PRO A 196 -21.30 -2.89 -22.59
N ARG A 197 -20.69 -2.19 -23.56
CA ARG A 197 -19.30 -2.46 -23.99
C ARG A 197 -18.25 -2.06 -22.96
N THR A 198 -18.56 -1.18 -22.00
CA THR A 198 -17.62 -0.79 -20.93
C THR A 198 -17.67 -1.69 -19.70
N GLU A 199 -18.71 -2.53 -19.56
CA GLU A 199 -18.89 -3.36 -18.35
C GLU A 199 -17.87 -4.51 -18.22
N SER A 200 -17.43 -5.11 -19.34
CA SER A 200 -16.47 -6.22 -19.31
C SER A 200 -15.08 -5.74 -18.86
N GLY A 201 -14.66 -4.55 -19.32
CA GLY A 201 -13.39 -3.93 -18.93
C GLY A 201 -13.34 -3.57 -17.45
N ALA A 202 -14.44 -3.06 -16.90
CA ALA A 202 -14.54 -2.70 -15.47
C ALA A 202 -14.37 -3.92 -14.54
N ARG A 203 -14.86 -5.10 -14.94
CA ARG A 203 -14.70 -6.34 -14.14
C ARG A 203 -13.25 -6.77 -14.03
N TYR A 204 -12.49 -6.72 -15.14
CA TYR A 204 -11.08 -7.08 -15.15
C TYR A 204 -10.23 -6.16 -14.25
N LYS A 205 -10.48 -4.85 -14.31
CA LYS A 205 -9.80 -3.85 -13.47
C LYS A 205 -9.99 -4.12 -11.97
N ASN A 206 -11.19 -4.53 -11.56
CA ASN A 206 -11.47 -4.86 -10.15
C ASN A 206 -10.65 -6.06 -9.64
N TYR A 207 -10.44 -7.09 -10.46
CA TYR A 207 -9.60 -8.23 -10.09
C TYR A 207 -8.13 -7.83 -9.99
N ILE A 208 -7.61 -7.10 -10.98
CA ILE A 208 -6.21 -6.62 -10.92
C ILE A 208 -6.00 -5.74 -9.69
N HIS A 209 -6.91 -4.79 -9.43
CA HIS A 209 -6.82 -3.93 -8.26
C HIS A 209 -6.77 -4.74 -6.96
N GLY A 210 -7.63 -5.74 -6.82
CA GLY A 210 -7.65 -6.62 -5.65
C GLY A 210 -6.36 -7.44 -5.49
N ILE A 211 -5.84 -8.02 -6.58
CA ILE A 211 -4.60 -8.82 -6.55
C ILE A 211 -3.40 -7.93 -6.22
N LEU A 212 -3.27 -6.79 -6.91
CA LEU A 212 -2.16 -5.88 -6.67
C LEU A 212 -2.20 -5.31 -5.25
N GLY A 213 -3.38 -4.97 -4.73
CA GLY A 213 -3.53 -4.50 -3.35
C GLY A 213 -3.02 -5.51 -2.33
N VAL A 214 -3.31 -6.81 -2.53
CA VAL A 214 -2.79 -7.89 -1.65
C VAL A 214 -1.28 -8.04 -1.79
N LEU A 215 -0.73 -7.98 -3.00
CA LEU A 215 0.73 -8.05 -3.21
C LEU A 215 1.46 -6.90 -2.51
N LEU A 216 0.93 -5.68 -2.64
CA LEU A 216 1.48 -4.49 -1.99
C LEU A 216 1.39 -4.58 -0.46
N LEU A 217 0.31 -5.14 0.08
CA LEU A 217 0.18 -5.40 1.50
C LEU A 217 1.29 -6.37 1.97
N VAL A 218 1.46 -7.51 1.31
CA VAL A 218 2.50 -8.49 1.67
C VAL A 218 3.89 -7.87 1.62
N LEU A 219 4.19 -7.11 0.55
CA LEU A 219 5.47 -6.42 0.40
C LEU A 219 5.68 -5.35 1.47
N GLY A 220 4.66 -4.55 1.79
CA GLY A 220 4.73 -3.54 2.85
C GLY A 220 5.00 -4.16 4.22
N MET A 221 4.33 -5.27 4.54
CA MET A 221 4.58 -6.03 5.76
C MET A 221 6.02 -6.57 5.81
N TYR A 222 6.52 -7.14 4.71
CA TYR A 222 7.91 -7.58 4.63
C TYR A 222 8.92 -6.43 4.84
N GLN A 223 8.67 -5.26 4.26
CA GLN A 223 9.53 -4.09 4.44
C GLN A 223 9.52 -3.58 5.88
N ILE A 224 8.37 -3.54 6.56
CA ILE A 224 8.34 -3.17 7.98
C ILE A 224 9.17 -4.13 8.82
N HIS A 225 9.02 -5.45 8.60
CA HIS A 225 9.78 -6.46 9.34
C HIS A 225 11.29 -6.27 9.17
N THR A 226 11.77 -6.19 7.91
CA THR A 226 13.19 -5.99 7.65
C THR A 226 13.71 -4.65 8.17
N GLY A 227 12.89 -3.60 8.14
CA GLY A 227 13.22 -2.29 8.69
C GLY A 227 13.50 -2.33 10.19
N TYR A 228 12.62 -2.93 11.00
CA TYR A 228 12.85 -2.96 12.45
C TYR A 228 13.82 -4.06 12.90
N ASP A 229 13.95 -5.17 12.16
CA ASP A 229 14.81 -6.30 12.52
C ASP A 229 16.28 -6.05 12.14
N GLN A 230 16.53 -5.47 10.96
CA GLN A 230 17.87 -5.33 10.39
C GLN A 230 18.37 -3.89 10.38
N GLU A 231 17.53 -2.95 9.95
CA GLU A 231 17.96 -1.56 9.77
C GLU A 231 17.97 -0.80 11.08
N TRP A 232 16.94 -0.99 11.92
CA TRP A 232 16.84 -0.29 13.19
C TRP A 232 18.09 -0.46 14.07
N PRO A 233 18.62 -1.69 14.29
CA PRO A 233 19.83 -1.84 15.09
C PRO A 233 21.07 -1.24 14.41
N MET A 234 21.13 -1.32 13.07
CA MET A 234 22.24 -0.80 12.29
C MET A 234 22.34 0.73 12.36
N TYR A 235 21.22 1.44 12.26
CA TYR A 235 21.22 2.89 12.14
C TYR A 235 21.05 3.60 13.49
N MET A 236 20.25 3.05 14.40
CA MET A 236 20.02 3.72 15.68
C MET A 236 21.16 3.48 16.69
N GLY A 237 22.00 2.47 16.44
CA GLY A 237 23.01 2.01 17.41
C GLY A 237 22.40 1.40 18.67
N TYR A 238 21.09 1.22 18.68
CA TYR A 238 20.40 0.42 19.67
C TYR A 238 20.55 -1.05 19.31
N GLY A 239 20.63 -1.93 20.30
CA GLY A 239 20.61 -3.37 20.02
C GLY A 239 19.33 -3.80 19.29
N ARG A 240 19.24 -5.10 19.00
CA ARG A 240 18.00 -5.70 18.48
C ARG A 240 16.83 -5.32 19.38
N LEU A 241 15.68 -5.02 18.77
CA LEU A 241 14.45 -4.79 19.52
C LEU A 241 14.10 -6.04 20.35
N PRO A 242 13.41 -5.90 21.49
CA PRO A 242 13.02 -7.05 22.29
C PRO A 242 12.13 -8.02 21.52
N ASN A 243 12.24 -9.32 21.83
CA ASN A 243 11.51 -10.39 21.15
C ASN A 243 9.98 -10.24 21.13
N TYR A 244 9.39 -9.46 22.05
CA TYR A 244 7.94 -9.20 22.04
C TYR A 244 7.49 -8.41 20.80
N VAL A 245 8.38 -7.63 20.17
CA VAL A 245 8.06 -6.90 18.94
C VAL A 245 7.81 -7.88 17.79
N ASP A 246 8.68 -8.88 17.63
CA ASP A 246 8.54 -9.95 16.62
C ASP A 246 7.25 -10.74 16.84
N ILE A 247 6.93 -11.05 18.09
CA ILE A 247 5.69 -11.77 18.46
C ILE A 247 4.45 -10.94 18.10
N LEU A 248 4.40 -9.66 18.49
CA LEU A 248 3.29 -8.76 18.16
C LEU A 248 3.13 -8.60 16.65
N TRP A 249 4.25 -8.50 15.93
CA TRP A 249 4.26 -8.41 14.48
C TRP A 249 3.66 -9.64 13.81
N ILE A 250 4.04 -10.85 14.27
CA ILE A 250 3.50 -12.12 13.75
C ILE A 250 2.00 -12.23 14.05
N ILE A 251 1.58 -11.91 15.28
CA ILE A 251 0.16 -11.91 15.66
C ILE A 251 -0.62 -10.98 14.73
N TRP A 252 -0.11 -9.77 14.49
CA TRP A 252 -0.75 -8.81 13.59
C TRP A 252 -0.85 -9.33 12.15
N CYS A 253 0.22 -9.94 11.61
CA CYS A 253 0.19 -10.58 10.29
C CYS A 253 -0.93 -11.64 10.19
N ILE A 254 -1.05 -12.50 11.22
CA ILE A 254 -2.07 -13.55 11.29
C ILE A 254 -3.47 -12.92 11.33
N VAL A 255 -3.67 -11.89 12.16
CA VAL A 255 -4.95 -11.18 12.25
C VAL A 255 -5.35 -10.62 10.89
N VAL A 256 -4.43 -9.95 10.18
CA VAL A 256 -4.69 -9.40 8.84
C VAL A 256 -5.06 -10.50 7.84
N ILE A 257 -4.31 -11.60 7.79
CA ILE A 257 -4.58 -12.71 6.86
C ILE A 257 -5.93 -13.38 7.16
N VAL A 258 -6.20 -13.70 8.43
CA VAL A 258 -7.42 -14.39 8.84
C VAL A 258 -8.64 -13.50 8.61
N THR A 259 -8.57 -12.23 9.01
CA THR A 259 -9.70 -11.29 8.83
C THR A 259 -9.94 -11.00 7.35
N TYR A 260 -8.89 -10.78 6.55
CA TYR A 260 -9.04 -10.58 5.11
C TYR A 260 -9.63 -11.83 4.43
N GLY A 261 -9.11 -13.02 4.77
CA GLY A 261 -9.60 -14.30 4.26
C GLY A 261 -11.05 -14.59 4.64
N ALA A 262 -11.45 -14.31 5.88
CA ALA A 262 -12.85 -14.41 6.30
C ALA A 262 -13.76 -13.45 5.52
N GLY A 263 -13.28 -12.24 5.21
CA GLY A 263 -13.99 -11.32 4.33
C GLY A 263 -14.16 -11.85 2.90
N MET A 264 -13.21 -12.64 2.38
CA MET A 264 -13.32 -13.28 1.07
C MET A 264 -14.43 -14.34 1.01
N TRP A 265 -14.77 -14.97 2.14
CA TRP A 265 -15.90 -15.90 2.20
C TRP A 265 -17.25 -15.22 1.88
N LEU A 266 -17.35 -13.91 2.13
CA LEU A 266 -18.53 -13.10 1.81
C LEU A 266 -18.67 -12.80 0.30
N LEU A 267 -17.69 -13.13 -0.55
CA LEU A 267 -17.74 -12.87 -1.99
C LEU A 267 -18.96 -13.50 -2.67
N ARG A 268 -19.34 -14.72 -2.27
CA ARG A 268 -20.53 -15.39 -2.81
C ARG A 268 -21.78 -14.54 -2.60
N LYS A 269 -21.90 -13.93 -1.42
CA LYS A 269 -23.02 -13.02 -1.09
C LYS A 269 -22.93 -11.73 -1.90
N GLN A 270 -21.74 -11.15 -2.06
CA GLN A 270 -21.51 -9.95 -2.87
C GLN A 270 -21.91 -10.17 -4.33
N PHE A 271 -21.52 -11.29 -4.94
CA PHE A 271 -21.90 -11.61 -6.31
C PHE A 271 -23.39 -11.86 -6.49
N ARG A 272 -24.06 -12.49 -5.50
CA ARG A 272 -25.53 -12.63 -5.52
C ARG A 272 -26.22 -11.26 -5.44
N GLN A 273 -25.73 -10.35 -4.60
CA GLN A 273 -26.25 -8.99 -4.49
C GLN A 273 -26.03 -8.19 -5.79
N GLU A 274 -24.88 -8.34 -6.44
CA GLU A 274 -24.59 -7.73 -7.74
C GLU A 274 -25.50 -8.28 -8.84
N ALA A 275 -25.67 -9.61 -8.92
CA ALA A 275 -26.57 -10.23 -9.88
C ALA A 275 -28.02 -9.76 -9.68
N ALA A 276 -28.52 -9.70 -8.44
CA ALA A 276 -29.87 -9.23 -8.15
C ALA A 276 -30.07 -7.75 -8.54
N ARG A 277 -29.07 -6.88 -8.28
CA ARG A 277 -29.13 -5.47 -8.71
C ARG A 277 -29.14 -5.34 -10.24
N ASN A 278 -28.36 -6.15 -10.94
CA ASN A 278 -28.32 -6.13 -12.40
C ASN A 278 -29.67 -6.57 -13.00
N LEU A 279 -30.29 -7.64 -12.46
CA LEU A 279 -31.62 -8.08 -12.89
C LEU A 279 -32.68 -7.00 -12.66
N LEU A 280 -32.66 -6.34 -11.50
CA LEU A 280 -33.58 -5.23 -11.21
C LEU A 280 -33.38 -4.07 -12.19
N ALA A 281 -32.14 -3.69 -12.47
CA ALA A 281 -31.83 -2.63 -13.43
C ALA A 281 -32.32 -2.98 -14.84
N THR A 282 -32.11 -4.21 -15.31
CA THR A 282 -32.63 -4.68 -16.60
C THR A 282 -34.15 -4.62 -16.66
N ASN A 283 -34.85 -5.06 -15.62
CA ASN A 283 -36.31 -5.03 -15.58
C ASN A 283 -36.87 -3.60 -15.58
N ILE A 284 -36.21 -2.66 -14.89
CA ILE A 284 -36.60 -1.24 -14.92
C ILE A 284 -36.46 -0.68 -16.34
N VAL A 285 -35.34 -0.98 -17.03
CA VAL A 285 -35.13 -0.52 -18.41
C VAL A 285 -36.15 -1.13 -19.36
N LEU A 286 -36.42 -2.44 -19.26
CA LEU A 286 -37.42 -3.10 -20.10
C LEU A 286 -38.83 -2.57 -19.85
N GLY A 287 -39.22 -2.37 -18.59
CA GLY A 287 -40.50 -1.76 -18.25
C GLY A 287 -40.61 -0.32 -18.76
N ALA A 288 -39.53 0.46 -18.72
CA ALA A 288 -39.50 1.80 -19.28
C ALA A 288 -39.64 1.81 -20.82
N LEU A 289 -39.07 0.81 -21.50
CA LEU A 289 -39.21 0.63 -22.95
C LEU A 289 -40.62 0.16 -23.35
N GLU A 290 -41.22 -0.74 -22.57
CA GLU A 290 -42.59 -1.21 -22.78
C GLU A 290 -43.63 -0.11 -22.53
N ALA A 291 -43.36 0.79 -21.58
CA ALA A 291 -44.21 1.95 -21.30
C ALA A 291 -44.07 3.09 -22.32
N GLN A 292 -43.11 3.04 -23.25
CA GLN A 292 -43.07 4.02 -24.34
C GLN A 292 -44.29 3.79 -25.24
N PRO A 293 -45.12 4.83 -25.49
CA PRO A 293 -46.24 4.71 -26.42
C PRO A 293 -45.72 4.17 -27.75
N GLN A 294 -46.35 3.10 -28.26
CA GLN A 294 -46.09 2.63 -29.61
C GLN A 294 -46.16 3.84 -30.55
N PRO A 295 -45.10 4.17 -31.30
CA PRO A 295 -45.12 5.29 -32.22
C PRO A 295 -46.32 5.08 -33.15
N ASP A 296 -47.22 6.04 -33.19
CA ASP A 296 -48.37 6.04 -34.06
C ASP A 296 -47.87 5.85 -35.49
N ALA A 297 -48.32 4.78 -36.15
CA ALA A 297 -47.87 4.40 -37.49
C ALA A 297 -48.03 5.54 -38.52
N ASN A 298 -48.85 6.54 -38.22
CA ASN A 298 -49.13 7.72 -39.04
C ASN A 298 -48.13 8.89 -38.85
N SER A 299 -47.29 8.87 -37.81
CA SER A 299 -46.25 9.89 -37.58
C SER A 299 -45.03 9.72 -38.48
N ILE A 300 -44.74 8.47 -38.91
CA ILE A 300 -43.59 8.15 -39.76
C ILE A 300 -43.77 8.68 -41.19
N THR A 301 -45.00 8.76 -41.71
CA THR A 301 -45.25 9.20 -43.09
C THR A 301 -45.08 10.70 -43.33
N ASN A 302 -45.05 11.53 -42.29
CA ASN A 302 -44.94 12.99 -42.45
C ASN A 302 -43.52 13.53 -42.31
N SER A 303 -42.57 12.78 -41.74
CA SER A 303 -41.19 13.26 -41.52
C SER A 303 -40.25 13.07 -42.72
N THR A 304 -40.64 12.30 -43.73
CA THR A 304 -39.77 12.04 -44.90
C THR A 304 -39.81 13.17 -45.96
N ASN A 305 -40.79 14.08 -45.89
CA ASN A 305 -40.99 15.12 -46.92
C ASN A 305 -40.36 16.49 -46.63
N THR A 306 -39.79 16.74 -45.44
CA THR A 306 -39.23 18.06 -45.09
C THR A 306 -37.72 18.21 -45.30
N ASN A 307 -36.99 17.15 -45.64
CA ASN A 307 -35.52 17.22 -45.80
C ASN A 307 -35.02 17.35 -47.25
N THR A 308 -35.90 17.39 -48.26
CA THR A 308 -35.48 17.53 -49.66
C THR A 308 -35.34 19.00 -50.11
N THR A 309 -35.70 19.99 -49.28
CA THR A 309 -35.72 21.41 -49.69
C THR A 309 -34.45 22.20 -49.29
N ILE A 310 -33.52 21.63 -48.51
CA ILE A 310 -32.31 22.36 -48.04
C ILE A 310 -31.04 22.04 -48.88
N ALA A 311 -31.14 21.21 -49.92
CA ALA A 311 -30.00 20.88 -50.80
C ALA A 311 -29.91 21.71 -52.09
N LYS A 312 -30.61 22.86 -52.17
CA LYS A 312 -30.45 23.83 -53.27
C LYS A 312 -30.44 25.27 -52.74
N ARG A 313 -29.33 25.69 -52.16
CA ARG A 313 -28.88 27.09 -52.12
C ARG A 313 -27.38 27.15 -51.93
#